data_AF-A0A069D3S7-F1
#
_entry.id   AF-A0A069D3S7-F1
#
_cell.length_a   1.000
_cell.length_b   1.000
_cell.length_c   1.000
_cell.angle_alpha   90.00
_cell.angle_beta   90.00
_cell.angle_gamma   90.00
#
_symmetry.space_group_name_H-M   'P 1'
#
loop_
_entity.id
_entity.type
_entity.pdbx_description
1 polymer ?
#
loop_
_entity_poly.entity_id
_entity_poly.type
_entity_poly.pdbx_seq_one_letter_code
_entity_poly.pdbx_strand_id
1 'polypeptide(L)'
;MENKSKDNPLFSETSYRILKKAEPRLSAEEKRVMWTDIERRTTGKKRSVAHLRNWYVAASITLVLITVSIVVYQNSFTNIPYNRLSALVDIDTLRNTRLYFGDQQIELGEQVEIYCLPSSNQLEIKTAGNSSFKLSVPQDKEMYMQLAVPKNKRAQIVLADNSKIILREQSKFIFPFHFKKDKREVKLEGEATCRLRQISTNALSPKQTIWILVYWEQSFW
;
A
#
# COMPACT_ATOMS: atom_id res chain seq x y z
N MET A 1 46.42 13.81 69.58
CA MET A 1 45.38 13.41 68.62
C MET A 1 45.93 12.23 67.84
N GLU A 2 45.31 11.06 67.98
CA GLU A 2 45.05 10.06 66.91
C GLU A 2 44.43 8.84 67.62
N ASN A 3 43.15 8.61 67.36
CA ASN A 3 42.31 7.61 67.99
C ASN A 3 42.66 6.21 67.45
N LYS A 4 43.46 5.43 68.19
CA LYS A 4 43.56 3.98 67.98
C LYS A 4 42.58 3.27 68.91
N SER A 5 41.37 3.05 68.38
CA SER A 5 40.43 2.03 68.83
C SER A 5 41.22 0.74 69.09
N LYS A 6 41.34 0.38 70.36
CA LYS A 6 41.89 -0.89 70.78
C LYS A 6 40.89 -1.97 70.42
N ASP A 7 41.17 -2.71 69.35
CA ASP A 7 40.50 -3.95 69.03
C ASP A 7 40.64 -4.87 70.25
N ASN A 8 39.53 -5.09 70.95
CA ASN A 8 39.50 -5.85 72.18
C ASN A 8 39.53 -7.35 71.83
N PRO A 9 40.66 -8.06 72.03
CA PRO A 9 40.79 -9.48 71.65
C PRO A 9 39.83 -10.39 72.44
N LEU A 10 39.29 -9.89 73.55
CA LEU A 10 38.33 -10.60 74.37
C LEU A 10 36.94 -10.66 73.70
N PHE A 11 36.59 -9.68 72.86
CA PHE A 11 35.32 -9.66 72.14
C PHE A 11 35.31 -10.64 70.98
N SER A 12 36.42 -10.79 70.23
CA SER A 12 36.51 -11.73 69.11
C SER A 12 36.45 -13.18 69.57
N GLU A 13 37.12 -13.53 70.67
CA GLU A 13 37.19 -14.93 71.10
C GLU A 13 35.94 -15.41 71.85
N THR A 14 35.32 -14.54 72.64
CA THR A 14 34.03 -14.85 73.28
C THR A 14 32.90 -14.94 72.26
N SER A 15 32.85 -14.04 71.27
CA SER A 15 31.88 -14.12 70.18
C SER A 15 32.11 -15.36 69.31
N TYR A 16 33.37 -15.74 69.01
CA TYR A 16 33.67 -16.99 68.29
C TYR A 16 33.20 -18.23 69.06
N ARG A 17 33.37 -18.26 70.38
CA ARG A 17 32.92 -19.40 71.22
C ARG A 17 31.40 -19.49 71.33
N ILE A 18 30.71 -18.34 71.41
CA ILE A 18 29.24 -18.30 71.47
C ILE A 18 28.64 -18.70 70.12
N LEU A 19 29.16 -18.19 69.01
CA LEU A 19 28.72 -18.55 67.67
C LEU A 19 28.96 -20.05 67.38
N LYS A 20 30.15 -20.58 67.70
CA LYS A 20 30.47 -22.00 67.51
C LYS A 20 29.63 -22.94 68.39
N LYS A 21 29.15 -22.47 69.56
CA LYS A 21 28.29 -23.24 70.47
C LYS A 21 26.80 -23.12 70.12
N ALA A 22 26.39 -22.06 69.42
CA ALA A 22 25.01 -21.72 69.13
C ALA A 22 24.55 -22.02 67.70
N GLU A 23 25.42 -22.50 66.81
CA GLU A 23 24.98 -22.99 65.50
C GLU A 23 24.15 -24.28 65.68
N PRO A 24 22.84 -24.27 65.39
CA PRO A 24 22.08 -25.50 65.34
C PRO A 24 22.69 -26.37 64.25
N ARG A 25 23.20 -27.55 64.62
CA ARG A 25 23.71 -28.53 63.66
C ARG A 25 22.51 -29.12 62.92
N LEU A 26 22.12 -28.45 61.84
CA LEU A 26 21.16 -28.97 60.88
C LEU A 26 21.60 -30.38 60.48
N SER A 27 20.71 -31.35 60.66
CA SER A 27 20.91 -32.69 60.17
C SER A 27 21.13 -32.65 58.64
N ALA A 28 21.77 -33.68 58.11
CA ALA A 28 21.97 -33.79 56.66
C ALA A 28 20.64 -33.68 55.90
N GLU A 29 19.54 -34.14 56.51
CA GLU A 29 18.20 -34.07 55.92
C GLU A 29 17.62 -32.66 55.95
N GLU A 30 17.73 -31.92 57.06
CA GLU A 30 17.26 -30.53 57.12
C GLU A 30 18.06 -29.63 56.17
N LYS A 31 19.37 -29.86 56.07
CA LYS A 31 20.22 -29.18 55.09
C LYS A 31 19.78 -29.50 53.66
N ARG A 32 19.45 -30.76 53.36
CA ARG A 32 18.94 -31.20 52.06
C ARG A 32 17.59 -30.55 51.72
N VAL A 33 16.65 -30.53 52.66
CA VAL A 33 15.34 -29.88 52.51
C VAL A 33 15.51 -28.38 52.27
N MET A 34 16.38 -27.72 53.02
CA MET A 34 16.66 -26.30 52.87
C MET A 34 17.30 -25.98 51.50
N TRP A 35 18.26 -26.79 51.05
CA TRP A 35 18.82 -26.65 49.70
C TRP A 35 17.77 -26.88 48.61
N THR A 36 16.88 -27.84 48.80
CA THR A 36 15.78 -28.11 47.87
C THR A 36 14.81 -26.94 47.79
N ASP A 37 14.53 -26.28 48.92
CA ASP A 37 13.66 -25.10 48.96
C ASP A 37 14.34 -23.86 48.35
N ILE A 38 15.65 -23.69 48.58
CA ILE A 38 16.46 -22.66 47.92
C ILE A 38 16.48 -22.90 46.41
N GLU A 39 16.75 -24.12 45.96
CA GLU A 39 16.80 -24.46 44.55
C GLU A 39 15.44 -24.23 43.87
N ARG A 40 14.34 -24.59 44.54
CA ARG A 40 12.97 -24.33 44.09
C ARG A 40 12.64 -22.84 44.00
N ARG A 41 13.22 -21.99 44.86
CA ARG A 41 12.99 -20.54 44.87
C ARG A 41 13.96 -19.76 43.97
N THR A 42 15.17 -20.26 43.74
CA THR A 42 16.24 -19.60 43.00
C THR A 42 16.33 -20.03 41.54
N THR A 43 15.82 -21.21 41.17
CA THR A 43 15.63 -21.59 39.76
C THR A 43 14.49 -20.75 39.16
N GLY A 44 14.85 -19.53 38.77
CA GLY A 44 13.95 -18.48 38.33
C GLY A 44 12.94 -18.97 37.31
N LYS A 45 11.68 -18.62 37.53
CA LYS A 45 10.57 -18.78 36.58
C LYS A 45 11.01 -18.30 35.19
N LYS A 46 11.42 -19.21 34.32
CA LYS A 46 11.55 -19.03 32.86
C LYS A 46 10.19 -18.77 32.16
N ARG A 47 9.13 -18.44 32.91
CA ARG A 47 7.76 -18.34 32.41
C ARG A 47 7.49 -17.03 31.64
N SER A 48 8.32 -15.99 31.78
CA SER A 48 8.08 -14.67 31.15
C SER A 48 8.72 -14.49 29.75
N VAL A 49 9.91 -15.06 29.52
CA VAL A 49 10.62 -14.89 28.23
C VAL A 49 10.02 -15.69 27.08
N ALA A 50 9.32 -16.80 27.38
CA ALA A 50 8.69 -17.63 26.36
C ALA A 50 7.49 -16.94 25.71
N HIS A 51 6.66 -16.25 26.49
CA HIS A 51 5.57 -15.44 25.95
C HIS A 51 6.14 -14.32 25.08
N LEU A 52 7.11 -13.56 25.59
CA LEU A 52 7.73 -12.47 24.82
C LEU A 52 8.36 -12.99 23.51
N ARG A 53 9.02 -14.15 23.52
CA ARG A 53 9.51 -14.82 22.32
C ARG A 53 8.40 -15.18 21.35
N ASN A 54 7.27 -15.70 21.84
CA ASN A 54 6.11 -16.01 21.00
C ASN A 54 5.49 -14.74 20.38
N TRP A 55 5.49 -13.61 21.11
CA TRP A 55 5.07 -12.31 20.57
C TRP A 55 6.01 -11.81 19.46
N TYR A 56 7.33 -11.98 19.60
CA TYR A 56 8.29 -11.65 18.53
C TYR A 56 8.11 -12.53 17.29
N VAL A 57 7.88 -13.84 17.46
CA VAL A 57 7.60 -14.76 16.35
C VAL A 57 6.27 -14.43 15.68
N ALA A 58 5.22 -14.12 16.44
CA ALA A 58 3.94 -13.69 15.89
C ALA A 58 4.08 -12.38 15.11
N ALA A 59 4.82 -11.40 15.65
CA ALA A 59 5.05 -10.11 14.99
C ALA A 59 5.85 -10.23 13.68
N SER A 60 6.84 -11.13 13.60
CA SER A 60 7.59 -11.33 12.36
C SER A 60 6.73 -11.97 11.26
N ILE A 61 5.90 -12.94 11.63
CA ILE A 61 4.97 -13.60 10.70
C ILE A 61 3.93 -12.60 10.18
N THR A 62 3.36 -11.75 11.05
CA THR A 62 2.38 -10.76 10.60
C THR A 62 2.99 -9.72 9.67
N LEU A 63 4.22 -9.28 9.91
CA LEU A 63 4.93 -8.35 9.03
C LEU A 63 5.15 -8.96 7.63
N VAL A 64 5.53 -10.24 7.58
CA VAL A 64 5.65 -10.99 6.31
C VAL A 64 4.29 -11.12 5.61
N LEU A 65 3.22 -11.44 6.33
CA LEU A 65 1.88 -11.55 5.73
C LEU A 65 1.36 -10.20 5.22
N ILE A 66 1.62 -9.10 5.94
CA ILE A 66 1.26 -7.75 5.51
C ILE A 66 2.03 -7.38 4.25
N THR A 67 3.36 -7.59 4.23
CA THR A 67 4.18 -7.27 3.05
C THR A 67 3.76 -8.08 1.83
N VAL A 68 3.54 -9.40 1.98
CA VAL A 68 3.01 -10.25 0.90
C VAL A 68 1.63 -9.78 0.45
N SER A 69 0.73 -9.44 1.38
CA SER A 69 -0.60 -8.94 1.04
C SER A 69 -0.55 -7.61 0.28
N ILE A 70 0.32 -6.69 0.67
CA ILE A 70 0.55 -5.42 -0.03
C ILE A 70 1.09 -5.69 -1.43
N VAL A 71 2.08 -6.57 -1.58
CA VAL A 71 2.66 -6.91 -2.89
C VAL A 71 1.64 -7.58 -3.82
N VAL A 72 0.84 -8.52 -3.30
CA VAL A 72 -0.22 -9.19 -4.08
C VAL A 72 -1.32 -8.20 -4.46
N TYR A 73 -1.70 -7.32 -3.54
CA TYR A 73 -2.65 -6.26 -3.82
C TYR A 73 -2.12 -5.36 -4.93
N GLN A 74 -0.90 -4.83 -4.81
CA GLN A 74 -0.29 -3.98 -5.84
C GLN A 74 -0.21 -4.70 -7.20
N ASN A 75 0.26 -5.95 -7.25
CA ASN A 75 0.34 -6.73 -8.50
C ASN A 75 -1.02 -7.01 -9.15
N SER A 76 -2.09 -7.06 -8.36
CA SER A 76 -3.44 -7.28 -8.89
C SER A 76 -4.04 -6.05 -9.60
N PHE A 77 -3.45 -4.86 -9.42
CA PHE A 77 -3.88 -3.59 -10.00
C PHE A 77 -2.86 -2.98 -11.00
N THR A 78 -1.71 -3.64 -11.26
CA THR A 78 -0.61 -3.06 -12.06
C THR A 78 -0.43 -3.64 -13.46
N ASN A 79 -1.33 -4.50 -13.95
CA ASN A 79 -1.22 -5.01 -15.33
C ASN A 79 -1.42 -3.94 -16.42
N ILE A 80 -1.80 -2.71 -16.06
CA ILE A 80 -1.74 -1.56 -16.97
C ILE A 80 -0.31 -1.02 -16.96
N PRO A 81 0.39 -0.91 -18.12
CA PRO A 81 1.75 -0.34 -18.23
C PRO A 81 1.75 1.19 -18.05
N TYR A 82 1.10 1.67 -17.00
CA TYR A 82 0.80 3.08 -16.75
C TYR A 82 2.06 3.92 -16.63
N ASN A 83 3.02 3.53 -15.79
CA ASN A 83 4.22 4.32 -15.54
C ASN A 83 5.00 4.57 -16.83
N ARG A 84 4.96 3.61 -17.77
CA ARG A 84 5.56 3.77 -19.09
C ARG A 84 4.78 4.77 -19.93
N LEU A 85 3.45 4.64 -19.99
CA LEU A 85 2.59 5.52 -20.79
C LEU A 85 2.57 6.96 -20.23
N SER A 86 2.41 7.14 -18.92
CA SER A 86 2.37 8.47 -18.29
C SER A 86 3.67 9.24 -18.44
N ALA A 87 4.82 8.56 -18.44
CA ALA A 87 6.15 9.15 -18.61
C ALA A 87 6.46 9.57 -20.06
N LEU A 88 5.77 9.00 -21.06
CA LEU A 88 5.96 9.38 -22.47
C LEU A 88 5.43 10.79 -22.77
N VAL A 89 4.57 11.33 -21.92
CA VAL A 89 3.90 12.60 -22.15
C VAL A 89 4.16 13.55 -20.99
N ASP A 90 4.95 14.58 -21.26
CA ASP A 90 5.07 15.73 -20.40
C ASP A 90 3.88 16.68 -20.66
N ILE A 91 3.09 16.92 -19.61
CA ILE A 91 1.85 17.71 -19.69
C ILE A 91 2.13 19.21 -19.68
N ASP A 92 3.27 19.64 -19.13
CA ASP A 92 3.60 21.06 -18.97
C ASP A 92 4.13 21.69 -20.25
N THR A 93 4.77 20.89 -21.12
CA THR A 93 5.23 21.31 -22.45
C THR A 93 4.15 21.17 -23.53
N LEU A 94 3.04 20.51 -23.23
CA LEU A 94 1.97 20.25 -24.18
C LEU A 94 1.11 21.51 -24.42
N ARG A 95 0.91 21.88 -25.69
CA ARG A 95 0.09 23.07 -26.07
C ARG A 95 -1.36 22.74 -26.38
N ASN A 96 -1.58 21.61 -27.08
CA ASN A 96 -2.87 21.17 -27.56
C ASN A 96 -3.21 19.78 -26.99
N THR A 97 -4.49 19.48 -26.87
CA THR A 97 -4.96 18.17 -26.40
C THR A 97 -4.44 17.09 -27.35
N ARG A 98 -3.90 15.99 -26.82
CA ARG A 98 -3.42 14.88 -27.65
C ARG A 98 -3.98 13.55 -27.20
N LEU A 99 -4.34 12.73 -28.19
CA LEU A 99 -4.70 11.34 -28.00
C LEU A 99 -3.58 10.46 -28.55
N TYR A 100 -3.03 9.61 -27.69
CA TYR A 100 -2.02 8.62 -28.01
C TYR A 100 -2.64 7.22 -27.99
N PHE A 101 -2.36 6.42 -29.02
CA PHE A 101 -2.86 5.06 -29.13
C PHE A 101 -1.84 4.21 -29.91
N GLY A 102 -1.21 3.26 -29.22
CA GLY A 102 0.00 2.60 -29.76
C GLY A 102 1.10 3.62 -30.04
N ASP A 103 1.68 3.58 -31.24
CA ASP A 103 2.70 4.53 -31.70
C ASP A 103 2.13 5.76 -32.42
N GLN A 104 0.80 5.85 -32.55
CA GLN A 104 0.14 6.96 -33.23
C GLN A 104 -0.29 8.04 -32.22
N GLN A 105 -0.13 9.30 -32.62
CA GLN A 105 -0.59 10.45 -31.88
C GLN A 105 -1.47 11.32 -32.77
N ILE A 106 -2.57 11.81 -32.21
CA ILE A 106 -3.47 12.74 -32.86
C ILE A 106 -3.54 14.00 -32.02
N GLU A 107 -3.25 15.12 -32.67
CA GLU A 107 -3.47 16.43 -32.09
C GLU A 107 -4.93 16.83 -32.25
N LEU A 108 -5.52 17.27 -31.15
CA LEU A 108 -6.92 17.61 -31.02
C LEU A 108 -7.07 19.08 -30.64
N GLY A 109 -8.21 19.67 -30.98
CA GLY A 109 -8.50 21.08 -30.74
C GLY A 109 -8.73 21.44 -29.26
N GLU A 110 -9.31 22.63 -29.02
CA GLU A 110 -9.46 23.15 -27.66
C GLU A 110 -10.51 22.43 -26.82
N GLN A 111 -11.66 22.14 -27.44
CA GLN A 111 -12.78 21.42 -26.84
C GLN A 111 -13.05 20.20 -27.69
N VAL A 112 -12.90 19.04 -27.06
CA VAL A 112 -12.96 17.76 -27.77
C VAL A 112 -13.88 16.83 -27.02
N GLU A 113 -14.76 16.19 -27.78
CA GLU A 113 -15.57 15.08 -27.30
C GLU A 113 -15.18 13.81 -28.05
N ILE A 114 -14.79 12.78 -27.29
CA ILE A 114 -14.37 11.48 -27.83
C ILE A 114 -15.42 10.45 -27.47
N TYR A 115 -15.90 9.70 -28.45
CA TYR A 115 -16.87 8.62 -28.29
C TYR A 115 -16.25 7.29 -28.71
N CYS A 116 -16.15 6.36 -27.76
CA CYS A 116 -15.68 5.00 -28.04
C CYS A 116 -16.85 4.17 -28.58
N LEU A 117 -16.75 3.68 -29.82
CA LEU A 117 -17.74 2.85 -30.48
C LEU A 117 -17.22 1.41 -30.58
N PRO A 118 -17.43 0.57 -29.55
CA PRO A 118 -16.88 -0.78 -29.52
C PRO A 118 -17.46 -1.69 -30.61
N SER A 119 -18.72 -1.47 -31.03
CA SER A 119 -19.39 -2.29 -32.05
C SER A 119 -18.75 -2.18 -33.45
N SER A 120 -18.19 -1.02 -33.78
CA SER A 120 -17.53 -0.76 -35.06
C SER A 120 -16.00 -0.65 -34.93
N ASN A 121 -15.45 -0.87 -33.74
CA ASN A 121 -14.03 -0.69 -33.44
C ASN A 121 -13.50 0.70 -33.85
N GLN A 122 -14.29 1.75 -33.60
CA GLN A 122 -13.97 3.11 -34.01
C GLN A 122 -14.01 4.09 -32.83
N LEU A 123 -13.23 5.16 -32.95
CA LEU A 123 -13.34 6.37 -32.13
C LEU A 123 -13.96 7.46 -32.99
N GLU A 124 -15.06 8.04 -32.52
CA GLU A 124 -15.62 9.25 -33.12
C GLU A 124 -15.18 10.46 -32.29
N ILE A 125 -14.50 11.40 -32.94
CA ILE A 125 -13.93 12.58 -32.31
C ILE A 125 -14.66 13.79 -32.86
N LYS A 126 -15.25 14.59 -31.98
CA LYS A 126 -15.93 15.85 -32.30
C LYS A 126 -15.12 17.00 -31.73
N THR A 127 -14.79 17.97 -32.58
CA THR A 127 -14.07 19.18 -32.19
C THR A 127 -14.98 20.40 -32.34
N ALA A 128 -14.68 21.48 -31.60
CA ALA A 128 -15.30 22.79 -31.82
C ALA A 128 -15.24 23.18 -33.31
N GLY A 129 -16.41 23.51 -33.90
CA GLY A 129 -16.53 23.84 -35.33
C GLY A 129 -17.22 22.79 -36.21
N ASN A 130 -18.04 21.89 -35.64
CA ASN A 130 -18.82 20.85 -36.34
C ASN A 130 -17.99 19.82 -37.14
N SER A 131 -16.67 19.83 -37.00
CA SER A 131 -15.81 18.82 -37.61
C SER A 131 -15.82 17.55 -36.76
N SER A 132 -16.22 16.45 -37.38
CA SER A 132 -16.19 15.12 -36.79
C SER A 132 -15.43 14.16 -37.69
N PHE A 133 -14.59 13.33 -37.12
CA PHE A 133 -13.89 12.29 -37.85
C PHE A 133 -13.91 10.98 -37.06
N LYS A 134 -13.83 9.88 -37.82
CA LYS A 134 -13.81 8.53 -37.27
C LYS A 134 -12.44 7.92 -37.49
N LEU A 135 -11.89 7.37 -36.43
CA LEU A 135 -10.63 6.67 -36.43
C LEU A 135 -10.89 5.19 -36.21
N SER A 136 -10.35 4.33 -37.07
CA SER A 136 -10.41 2.88 -36.86
C SER A 136 -9.33 2.46 -35.88
N VAL A 137 -9.74 1.74 -34.84
CA VAL A 137 -8.86 1.22 -33.80
C VAL A 137 -8.47 -0.21 -34.18
N PRO A 138 -7.16 -0.52 -34.30
CA PRO A 138 -6.69 -1.88 -34.54
C PRO A 138 -7.30 -2.86 -33.53
N GLN A 139 -7.67 -4.05 -34.00
CA GLN A 139 -8.29 -5.07 -33.16
C GLN A 139 -7.24 -5.80 -32.33
N ASP A 140 -6.55 -5.07 -31.46
CA ASP A 140 -5.64 -5.65 -30.47
C ASP A 140 -6.31 -5.69 -29.10
N LYS A 141 -6.24 -6.85 -28.43
CA LYS A 141 -7.00 -7.16 -27.22
C LYS A 141 -6.52 -6.40 -25.99
N GLU A 142 -5.35 -5.76 -26.04
CA GLU A 142 -4.75 -5.07 -24.89
C GLU A 142 -4.26 -3.64 -25.21
N MET A 143 -4.92 -2.99 -26.17
CA MET A 143 -4.57 -1.63 -26.56
C MET A 143 -5.08 -0.59 -25.56
N TYR A 144 -4.13 0.08 -24.89
CA TYR A 144 -4.38 1.25 -24.05
C TYR A 144 -4.22 2.54 -24.86
N MET A 145 -5.05 3.51 -24.52
CA MET A 145 -4.98 4.86 -25.06
C MET A 145 -4.74 5.85 -23.93
N GLN A 146 -4.10 6.96 -24.27
CA GLN A 146 -3.81 8.03 -23.34
C GLN A 146 -4.30 9.35 -23.92
N LEU A 147 -5.14 10.04 -23.15
CA LEU A 147 -5.63 11.37 -23.44
C LEU A 147 -4.91 12.36 -22.51
N ALA A 148 -4.19 13.31 -23.10
CA ALA A 148 -3.46 14.35 -22.36
C ALA A 148 -4.09 15.71 -22.64
N VAL A 149 -4.52 16.40 -21.57
CA VAL A 149 -5.21 17.69 -21.63
C VAL A 149 -4.31 18.75 -21.01
N PRO A 150 -3.76 19.70 -21.81
CA PRO A 150 -2.85 20.72 -21.31
C PRO A 150 -3.58 21.83 -20.55
N LYS A 151 -2.82 22.83 -20.09
CA LYS A 151 -3.35 24.04 -19.41
C LYS A 151 -4.41 24.73 -20.26
N ASN A 152 -5.45 25.27 -19.62
CA ASN A 152 -6.54 26.03 -20.23
C ASN A 152 -7.41 25.24 -21.24
N LYS A 153 -7.31 23.90 -21.32
CA LYS A 153 -8.14 23.07 -22.21
C LYS A 153 -9.03 22.12 -21.40
N ARG A 154 -10.06 21.59 -22.07
CA ARG A 154 -10.97 20.58 -21.49
C ARG A 154 -11.31 19.52 -22.52
N ALA A 155 -11.40 18.28 -22.07
CA ALA A 155 -11.80 17.17 -22.91
C ALA A 155 -12.89 16.34 -22.24
N GLN A 156 -13.78 15.80 -23.07
CA GLN A 156 -14.81 14.88 -22.64
C GLN A 156 -14.62 13.56 -23.37
N ILE A 157 -14.77 12.46 -22.64
CA ILE A 157 -14.74 11.12 -23.21
C ILE A 157 -15.94 10.31 -22.76
N VAL A 158 -16.55 9.62 -23.72
CA VAL A 158 -17.54 8.56 -23.50
C VAL A 158 -16.86 7.24 -23.79
N LEU A 159 -16.70 6.43 -22.75
CA LEU A 159 -16.06 5.12 -22.80
C LEU A 159 -16.98 4.07 -23.43
N ALA A 160 -16.43 2.90 -23.76
CA ALA A 160 -17.17 1.79 -24.39
C ALA A 160 -18.38 1.28 -23.56
N ASP A 161 -18.37 1.48 -22.24
CA ASP A 161 -19.47 1.16 -21.33
C ASP A 161 -20.52 2.29 -21.21
N ASN A 162 -20.42 3.32 -22.05
CA ASN A 162 -21.20 4.56 -22.01
C ASN A 162 -20.98 5.42 -20.76
N SER A 163 -19.91 5.20 -20.01
CA SER A 163 -19.54 6.12 -18.93
C SER A 163 -18.92 7.39 -19.48
N LYS A 164 -19.34 8.53 -18.94
CA LYS A 164 -18.90 9.86 -19.36
C LYS A 164 -17.89 10.40 -18.37
N ILE A 165 -16.71 10.78 -18.84
CA ILE A 165 -15.63 11.37 -18.06
C ILE A 165 -15.30 12.72 -18.67
N ILE A 166 -15.22 13.74 -17.83
CA ILE A 166 -14.87 15.10 -18.20
C ILE A 166 -13.55 15.42 -17.51
N LEU A 167 -12.49 15.56 -18.31
CA LEU A 167 -11.15 15.88 -17.85
C LEU A 167 -10.98 17.39 -17.76
N ARG A 168 -10.35 17.84 -16.66
CA ARG A 168 -9.95 19.23 -16.50
C ARG A 168 -8.57 19.46 -17.12
N GLU A 169 -8.10 20.68 -17.01
CA GLU A 169 -6.76 21.05 -17.44
C GLU A 169 -5.68 20.28 -16.66
N GLN A 170 -4.49 20.19 -17.24
CA GLN A 170 -3.34 19.46 -16.67
C GLN A 170 -3.67 18.04 -16.22
N SER A 171 -4.45 17.32 -17.04
CA SER A 171 -4.91 15.98 -16.70
C SER A 171 -4.44 14.96 -17.75
N LYS A 172 -4.00 13.79 -17.29
CA LYS A 172 -3.68 12.63 -18.13
C LYS A 172 -4.63 11.51 -17.80
N PHE A 173 -5.21 10.90 -18.81
CA PHE A 173 -6.18 9.83 -18.64
C PHE A 173 -5.83 8.64 -19.50
N ILE A 174 -5.59 7.49 -18.87
CA ILE A 174 -5.22 6.24 -19.53
C ILE A 174 -6.37 5.24 -19.38
N PHE A 175 -6.85 4.73 -20.51
CA PHE A 175 -8.01 3.85 -20.58
C PHE A 175 -7.89 2.83 -21.72
N PRO A 176 -8.46 1.63 -21.56
CA PRO A 176 -8.52 0.66 -22.64
C PRO A 176 -9.67 0.99 -23.62
N PHE A 177 -9.54 0.58 -24.88
CA PHE A 177 -10.65 0.68 -25.85
C PHE A 177 -11.80 -0.28 -25.49
N HIS A 178 -11.45 -1.50 -25.09
CA HIS A 178 -12.39 -2.53 -24.62
C HIS A 178 -12.10 -2.89 -23.16
N PHE A 179 -13.12 -2.87 -22.31
CA PHE A 179 -12.95 -3.33 -20.92
C PHE A 179 -12.90 -4.86 -20.85
N LYS A 180 -12.05 -5.39 -19.95
CA LYS A 180 -12.06 -6.82 -19.61
C LYS A 180 -13.39 -7.12 -18.89
N LYS A 181 -13.97 -8.31 -19.14
CA LYS A 181 -15.31 -8.70 -18.64
C LYS A 181 -15.50 -8.47 -17.14
N ASP A 182 -14.45 -8.66 -16.36
CA ASP A 182 -14.56 -8.68 -14.90
C ASP A 182 -14.12 -7.38 -14.23
N LYS A 183 -13.40 -6.50 -14.94
CA LYS A 183 -12.82 -5.30 -14.35
C LYS A 183 -12.81 -4.12 -15.30
N ARG A 184 -13.25 -2.97 -14.77
CA ARG A 184 -13.08 -1.66 -15.38
C ARG A 184 -11.90 -0.98 -14.72
N GLU A 185 -10.75 -0.98 -15.40
CA GLU A 185 -9.54 -0.34 -14.92
C GLU A 185 -9.20 0.85 -15.83
N VAL A 186 -9.11 2.03 -15.24
CA VAL A 186 -8.69 3.28 -15.87
C VAL A 186 -7.77 4.01 -14.90
N LYS A 187 -6.87 4.85 -15.39
CA LYS A 187 -5.98 5.65 -14.55
C LYS A 187 -6.04 7.12 -14.91
N LEU A 188 -5.99 7.97 -13.89
CA LEU A 188 -6.12 9.41 -14.00
C LEU A 188 -5.00 10.08 -13.20
N GLU A 189 -4.29 10.99 -13.85
CA GLU A 189 -3.41 11.99 -13.26
C GLU A 189 -4.10 13.34 -13.42
N GLY A 190 -4.22 14.13 -12.35
CA GLY A 190 -4.97 15.39 -12.35
C GLY A 190 -6.44 15.22 -11.95
N GLU A 191 -7.34 15.98 -12.58
CA GLU A 191 -8.72 16.12 -12.12
C GLU A 191 -9.74 15.72 -13.19
N ALA A 192 -10.76 14.96 -12.78
CA ALA A 192 -11.86 14.58 -13.64
C ALA A 192 -13.20 14.52 -12.91
N THR A 193 -14.26 14.85 -13.63
CA THR A 193 -15.64 14.57 -13.22
C THR A 193 -16.16 13.34 -13.95
N CYS A 194 -16.61 12.34 -13.22
CA CYS A 194 -17.07 11.06 -13.77
C CYS A 194 -18.57 10.87 -13.58
N ARG A 195 -19.29 10.56 -14.66
CA ARG A 195 -20.65 10.03 -14.65
C ARG A 195 -20.61 8.59 -15.14
N LEU A 196 -20.65 7.68 -14.17
CA LEU A 196 -20.48 6.25 -14.42
C LEU A 196 -21.85 5.64 -14.68
N ARG A 197 -21.96 4.81 -15.73
CA ARG A 197 -23.16 4.03 -15.96
C ARG A 197 -23.20 2.90 -14.94
N GLN A 198 -24.29 2.80 -14.16
CA GLN A 198 -24.49 1.65 -13.29
C GLN A 198 -24.72 0.41 -14.16
N ILE A 199 -23.90 -0.61 -13.91
CA ILE A 199 -24.09 -1.93 -14.49
C ILE A 199 -24.97 -2.69 -13.50
N SER A 200 -26.27 -2.85 -13.81
CA SER A 200 -27.15 -3.69 -12.99
C SER A 200 -26.73 -5.13 -13.17
N THR A 201 -25.93 -5.62 -12.24
CA THR A 201 -25.50 -7.01 -12.21
C THR A 201 -26.61 -7.80 -11.50
N ASN A 202 -27.17 -8.81 -12.18
CA ASN A 202 -28.04 -9.81 -11.53
C ASN A 202 -27.30 -10.39 -10.32
N ALA A 203 -28.04 -10.71 -9.26
CA ALA A 203 -27.60 -10.93 -7.87
C ALA A 203 -26.52 -12.00 -7.59
N LEU A 204 -25.89 -12.58 -8.62
CA LEU A 204 -24.88 -13.65 -8.52
C LEU A 204 -23.50 -13.29 -9.11
N SER A 205 -23.30 -12.10 -9.70
CA SER A 205 -21.96 -11.66 -10.14
C SER A 205 -21.36 -10.63 -9.16
N PRO A 206 -20.07 -10.71 -8.84
CA PRO A 206 -19.44 -9.78 -7.91
C PRO A 206 -19.60 -8.33 -8.38
N LYS A 207 -19.96 -7.45 -7.44
CA LYS A 207 -20.13 -6.01 -7.67
C LYS A 207 -18.93 -5.46 -8.45
N GLN A 208 -19.16 -4.95 -9.65
CA GLN A 208 -18.13 -4.25 -10.42
C GLN A 208 -17.90 -2.87 -9.78
N THR A 209 -16.95 -2.82 -8.84
CA THR A 209 -16.49 -1.56 -8.23
C THR A 209 -15.53 -0.87 -9.17
N ILE A 210 -15.83 0.38 -9.53
CA ILE A 210 -14.95 1.21 -10.34
C ILE A 210 -13.95 1.87 -9.39
N TRP A 211 -12.69 1.46 -9.47
CA TRP A 211 -11.60 2.13 -8.77
C TRP A 211 -11.03 3.22 -9.68
N ILE A 212 -11.33 4.48 -9.38
CA ILE A 212 -10.59 5.61 -9.94
C ILE A 212 -9.40 5.81 -9.02
N LEU A 213 -8.22 5.35 -9.44
CA LEU A 213 -6.97 5.71 -8.75
C LEU A 213 -6.64 7.16 -9.11
N VAL A 214 -7.05 8.09 -8.24
CA VAL A 214 -6.60 9.49 -8.27
C VAL A 214 -5.31 9.55 -7.47
N TYR A 215 -4.17 9.74 -8.13
CA TYR A 215 -2.92 10.03 -7.45
C TYR A 215 -2.82 11.54 -7.20
N TRP A 216 -2.77 11.93 -5.92
CA TRP A 216 -2.31 13.26 -5.50
C TRP A 216 -0.82 13.16 -5.19
N GLU A 217 0.02 13.80 -5.99
CA GLU A 217 1.42 13.99 -5.65
C GLU A 217 1.52 15.26 -4.79
N GLN A 218 1.69 15.07 -3.48
CA GLN A 218 1.98 16.19 -2.57
C GLN A 218 3.43 16.59 -2.77
N SER A 219 3.66 17.61 -3.58
CA SER A 219 4.94 18.30 -3.64
C SER A 219 5.18 18.98 -2.28
N PHE A 220 6.05 18.39 -1.46
CA PHE A 220 6.62 19.09 -0.30
C PHE A 220 7.62 20.13 -0.82
N TRP A 221 7.41 21.37 -0.38
CA TRP A 221 8.28 22.52 -0.63
C TRP A 221 9.65 22.36 0.04
#